data_AF-A0A553ZRU0-F1
#
_entry.id   AF-A0A553ZRU0-F1
#
_cell.length_a   1.000
_cell.length_b   1.000
_cell.length_c   1.000
_cell.angle_alpha   90.00
_cell.angle_beta   90.00
_cell.angle_gamma   90.00
#
_symmetry.space_group_name_H-M   'P 1'
#
loop_
_entity.id
_entity.type
_entity.pdbx_description
1 polymer ?
#
loop_
_entity_poly.entity_id
_entity_poly.type
_entity_poly.pdbx_seq_one_letter_code
_entity_poly.pdbx_strand_id
1 'polypeptide(L)'
;MLASTPPEGTAHHPPRVARPQPLPRIATGPVLPAPDRVAEFWAEVARTGTPLVGPDPEGDADHVAVTFLWRGTPATRAVQVLPNKLVDPRAPEANLMTRLPGTDVWHWTLRLRRDWYGTYDFCVDEGDGPAPDDDGYWPWLRTRRHPDPLNSHALPGRWSGTEVSCARLPGAPRDAEWEPRPGVARSTVTTHDVPSTHLGGARRVRLYRPPQTAPDTELPVLVLLDGEHWQPGLGVADLLDNLIADGRIPPVAAVLPESVDVATRWRELTCRPEFVSFLDEELLPWAAGHLPLTADPARTVIAGQSLGGLTAAYAALTAPHRFGNVLAQSGSFWWPVGPGAEWLTGRLAATPRLPVRFRLSFGAQEWVTLPAARRLRDALAAAGYDDATYREFNGGHDYLCWRSELARGIVELFADKRREGVTAQVPPGS
;
A
#
# COMPACT_ATOMS: atom_id res chain seq x y z
N MET A 1 32.20 2.26 9.56
CA MET A 1 31.87 1.34 8.45
C MET A 1 30.55 0.68 8.80
N LEU A 2 29.54 0.76 7.92
CA LEU A 2 28.27 0.05 8.12
C LEU A 2 28.50 -1.46 7.97
N ALA A 3 27.87 -2.26 8.81
CA ALA A 3 27.96 -3.72 8.71
C ALA A 3 27.39 -4.22 7.37
N SER A 4 28.06 -5.18 6.74
CA SER A 4 27.61 -5.81 5.50
C SER A 4 26.40 -6.72 5.71
N THR A 5 26.23 -7.24 6.92
CA THR A 5 25.11 -8.10 7.32
C THR A 5 23.91 -7.26 7.78
N PRO A 6 22.68 -7.64 7.40
CA PRO A 6 21.47 -7.03 7.93
C PRO A 6 21.38 -7.14 9.46
N PRO A 7 20.88 -6.11 10.16
CA PRO A 7 20.60 -6.17 11.60
C PRO A 7 19.61 -7.27 12.00
N GLU A 8 19.87 -7.96 13.11
CA GLU A 8 19.01 -9.02 13.66
C GLU A 8 18.38 -8.60 15.01
N GLY A 9 17.29 -9.27 15.41
CA GLY A 9 16.66 -9.07 16.73
C GLY A 9 16.04 -7.69 16.94
N THR A 10 15.61 -7.03 15.87
CA THR A 10 15.13 -5.64 15.89
C THR A 10 13.62 -5.55 16.05
N ALA A 11 13.12 -4.40 16.48
CA ALA A 11 11.69 -4.22 16.73
C ALA A 11 10.85 -4.38 15.45
N HIS A 12 9.79 -5.18 15.52
CA HIS A 12 8.82 -5.39 14.44
C HIS A 12 7.75 -4.29 14.37
N HIS A 13 8.17 -3.02 14.47
CA HIS A 13 7.31 -1.85 14.30
C HIS A 13 8.14 -0.61 13.98
N PRO A 14 7.58 0.38 13.27
CA PRO A 14 8.25 1.66 13.08
C PRO A 14 8.41 2.43 14.40
N PRO A 15 9.28 3.45 14.48
CA PRO A 15 9.40 4.32 15.65
C PRO A 15 8.04 4.90 16.11
N ARG A 16 7.84 5.07 17.41
CA ARG A 16 6.59 5.63 17.97
C ARG A 16 6.73 7.12 18.28
N VAL A 17 6.64 7.95 17.23
CA VAL A 17 6.70 9.42 17.36
C VAL A 17 5.32 10.05 17.27
N ALA A 18 5.10 11.12 18.04
CA ALA A 18 3.83 11.86 18.02
C ALA A 18 3.59 12.51 16.65
N ARG A 19 2.32 12.70 16.29
CA ARG A 19 1.96 13.42 15.07
C ARG A 19 2.48 14.87 15.17
N PRO A 20 3.21 15.38 14.15
CA PRO A 20 3.85 16.69 14.25
C PRO A 20 2.86 17.86 14.19
N GLN A 21 1.69 17.65 13.59
CA GLN A 21 0.63 18.65 13.50
C GLN A 21 -0.66 18.08 14.09
N PRO A 22 -1.46 18.90 14.81
CA PRO A 22 -2.77 18.49 15.28
C PRO A 22 -3.65 17.95 14.15
N LEU A 23 -4.58 17.06 14.51
CA LEU A 23 -5.64 16.67 13.59
C LEU A 23 -6.45 17.92 13.19
N PRO A 24 -6.78 18.12 11.91
CA PRO A 24 -7.56 19.27 11.46
C PRO A 24 -9.05 19.07 11.77
N ARG A 25 -9.37 18.82 13.05
CA ARG A 25 -10.74 18.61 13.52
C ARG A 25 -11.49 19.94 13.54
N ILE A 26 -12.70 19.94 12.97
CA ILE A 26 -13.57 21.11 12.88
C ILE A 26 -14.92 20.81 13.53
N ALA A 27 -15.54 21.84 14.10
CA ALA A 27 -16.87 21.72 14.73
C ALA A 27 -18.00 21.81 13.70
N THR A 28 -17.80 22.59 12.65
CA THR A 28 -18.75 22.80 11.54
C THR A 28 -18.46 21.84 10.41
N GLY A 29 -19.49 21.17 9.89
CA GLY A 29 -19.40 20.24 8.76
C GLY A 29 -20.71 20.21 7.98
N PRO A 30 -20.98 19.15 7.20
CA PRO A 30 -22.31 18.87 6.64
C PRO A 30 -23.41 18.97 7.72
N VAL A 31 -24.60 19.40 7.30
CA VAL A 31 -25.74 19.62 8.20
C VAL A 31 -26.15 18.30 8.86
N LEU A 32 -26.11 18.27 10.19
CA LEU A 32 -26.59 17.15 11.02
C LEU A 32 -28.09 17.35 11.37
N PRO A 33 -28.84 16.28 11.65
CA PRO A 33 -30.29 16.38 11.82
C PRO A 33 -30.68 17.01 13.16
N ALA A 34 -31.83 17.69 13.19
CA ALA A 34 -32.55 17.91 14.44
C ALA A 34 -33.13 16.57 14.97
N PRO A 35 -33.40 16.41 16.28
CA PRO A 35 -33.84 15.14 16.86
C PRO A 35 -35.10 14.54 16.20
N ASP A 36 -36.02 15.36 15.73
CA ASP A 36 -37.25 14.97 15.04
C ASP A 36 -37.05 14.58 13.57
N ARG A 37 -35.85 14.77 13.01
CA ARG A 37 -35.50 14.49 11.60
C ARG A 37 -34.47 13.36 11.44
N VAL A 38 -34.09 12.68 12.52
CA VAL A 38 -33.06 11.62 12.52
C VAL A 38 -33.39 10.47 11.57
N ALA A 39 -34.66 10.04 11.50
CA ALA A 39 -35.06 8.94 10.63
C ALA A 39 -34.86 9.27 9.14
N GLU A 40 -35.22 10.48 8.73
CA GLU A 40 -35.04 10.95 7.36
C GLU A 40 -33.57 11.15 7.02
N PHE A 41 -32.78 11.66 7.97
CA PHE A 41 -31.34 11.79 7.81
C PHE A 41 -30.69 10.43 7.55
N TRP A 42 -31.00 9.40 8.34
CA TRP A 42 -30.43 8.08 8.09
C TRP A 42 -30.89 7.45 6.76
N ALA A 43 -32.13 7.72 6.34
CA ALA A 43 -32.60 7.28 5.03
C ALA A 43 -31.81 7.94 3.88
N GLU A 44 -31.50 9.23 4.01
CA GLU A 44 -30.68 9.95 3.05
C GLU A 44 -29.22 9.47 3.07
N VAL A 45 -28.62 9.31 4.25
CA VAL A 45 -27.24 8.79 4.38
C VAL A 45 -27.12 7.39 3.79
N ALA A 46 -28.11 6.51 4.02
CA ALA A 46 -28.12 5.17 3.41
C ALA A 46 -28.19 5.21 1.88
N ARG A 47 -28.77 6.26 1.31
CA ARG A 47 -28.86 6.48 -0.14
C ARG A 47 -27.58 7.09 -0.73
N THR A 48 -26.94 8.01 -0.01
CA THR A 48 -25.76 8.75 -0.49
C THR A 48 -24.43 8.12 -0.11
N GLY A 49 -24.42 7.29 0.94
CA GLY A 49 -23.24 6.68 1.52
C GLY A 49 -22.46 7.58 2.48
N THR A 50 -21.40 7.03 3.05
CA THR A 50 -20.47 7.67 3.99
C THR A 50 -19.01 7.53 3.54
N PRO A 51 -18.08 8.39 4.04
CA PRO A 51 -18.33 9.54 4.91
C PRO A 51 -19.03 10.69 4.16
N LEU A 52 -19.73 11.57 4.90
CA LEU A 52 -20.32 12.76 4.30
C LEU A 52 -19.23 13.76 3.93
N VAL A 53 -19.35 14.37 2.75
CA VAL A 53 -18.41 15.38 2.26
C VAL A 53 -19.18 16.67 1.98
N GLY A 54 -18.77 17.76 2.63
CA GLY A 54 -19.33 19.10 2.46
C GLY A 54 -18.28 20.12 2.03
N PRO A 55 -18.71 21.34 1.68
CA PRO A 55 -17.78 22.43 1.37
C PRO A 55 -16.87 22.73 2.58
N ASP A 56 -15.71 23.30 2.32
CA ASP A 56 -14.83 23.80 3.37
C ASP A 56 -15.50 24.95 4.14
N PRO A 57 -15.60 24.90 5.49
CA PRO A 57 -16.15 26.02 6.27
C PRO A 57 -15.34 27.32 6.15
N GLU A 58 -14.06 27.25 5.75
CA GLU A 58 -13.21 28.41 5.52
C GLU A 58 -13.26 28.92 4.06
N GLY A 59 -14.00 28.24 3.18
CA GLY A 59 -14.20 28.65 1.78
C GLY A 59 -13.04 28.31 0.83
N ASP A 60 -12.07 27.50 1.25
CA ASP A 60 -10.96 27.06 0.40
C ASP A 60 -11.40 25.93 -0.55
N ALA A 61 -11.25 26.15 -1.86
CA ALA A 61 -11.67 25.22 -2.90
C ALA A 61 -10.83 23.93 -2.97
N ASP A 62 -9.65 23.91 -2.34
CA ASP A 62 -8.78 22.73 -2.25
C ASP A 62 -9.09 21.87 -1.02
N HIS A 63 -9.97 22.32 -0.13
CA HIS A 63 -10.36 21.61 1.08
C HIS A 63 -11.86 21.27 1.09
N VAL A 64 -12.22 20.30 1.93
CA VAL A 64 -13.59 19.87 2.19
C VAL A 64 -13.75 19.50 3.66
N ALA A 65 -14.98 19.62 4.18
CA ALA A 65 -15.36 19.04 5.46
C ALA A 65 -15.77 17.58 5.26
N VAL A 66 -15.14 16.67 6.00
CA VAL A 66 -15.38 15.22 5.92
C VAL A 66 -15.92 14.74 7.25
N THR A 67 -17.17 14.29 7.28
CA THR A 67 -17.86 13.82 8.49
C THR A 67 -18.07 12.32 8.43
N PHE A 68 -17.40 11.62 9.34
CA PHE A 68 -17.63 10.22 9.62
C PHE A 68 -18.85 10.09 10.53
N LEU A 69 -19.67 9.06 10.29
CA LEU A 69 -20.91 8.83 11.02
C LEU A 69 -20.93 7.41 11.58
N TRP A 70 -21.51 7.28 12.77
CA TRP A 70 -21.89 5.98 13.32
C TRP A 70 -23.30 6.08 13.88
N ARG A 71 -24.12 5.07 13.60
CA ARG A 71 -25.46 4.94 14.15
C ARG A 71 -25.39 4.12 15.44
N GLY A 72 -25.45 4.81 16.57
CA GLY A 72 -25.35 4.18 17.88
C GLY A 72 -26.62 3.43 18.28
N THR A 73 -26.46 2.58 19.29
CA THR A 73 -27.54 1.94 20.04
C THR A 73 -27.72 2.65 21.39
N PRO A 74 -28.78 2.36 22.16
CA PRO A 74 -28.87 2.80 23.55
C PRO A 74 -27.73 2.33 24.46
N ALA A 75 -27.01 1.26 24.07
CA ALA A 75 -25.88 0.71 24.80
C ALA A 75 -24.53 1.33 24.40
N THR A 76 -24.45 1.98 23.23
CA THR A 76 -23.21 2.59 22.74
C THR A 76 -22.70 3.66 23.72
N ARG A 77 -21.54 3.38 24.34
CA ARG A 77 -20.87 4.26 25.29
C ARG A 77 -19.82 5.14 24.62
N ALA A 78 -19.12 4.62 23.61
CA ALA A 78 -18.10 5.36 22.88
C ALA A 78 -17.94 4.82 21.45
N VAL A 79 -17.58 5.72 20.54
CA VAL A 79 -17.18 5.38 19.18
C VAL A 79 -15.87 6.09 18.86
N GLN A 80 -14.88 5.35 18.40
CA GLN A 80 -13.61 5.88 17.93
C GLN A 80 -13.51 5.64 16.43
N VAL A 81 -13.12 6.66 15.66
CA VAL A 81 -12.91 6.53 14.21
C VAL A 81 -11.42 6.49 13.87
N LEU A 82 -11.02 5.61 12.97
CA LEU A 82 -9.62 5.28 12.67
C LEU A 82 -9.27 5.46 11.19
N PRO A 83 -9.30 6.68 10.63
CA PRO A 83 -8.81 6.91 9.29
C PRO A 83 -7.30 6.70 9.22
N ASN A 84 -6.86 5.99 8.19
CA ASN A 84 -5.49 5.52 8.02
C ASN A 84 -4.48 6.68 8.14
N LYS A 85 -3.57 6.56 9.11
CA LYS A 85 -2.48 7.51 9.39
C LYS A 85 -2.91 8.98 9.57
N LEU A 86 -4.17 9.24 9.88
CA LEU A 86 -4.57 10.56 10.36
C LEU A 86 -4.47 10.65 11.89
N VAL A 87 -4.88 9.60 12.60
CA VAL A 87 -4.94 9.59 14.07
C VAL A 87 -3.62 9.22 14.75
N ASP A 88 -3.28 9.90 15.84
CA ASP A 88 -2.10 9.58 16.66
C ASP A 88 -2.44 8.44 17.65
N PRO A 89 -1.80 7.26 17.56
CA PRO A 89 -2.04 6.18 18.51
C PRO A 89 -1.69 6.52 19.97
N ARG A 90 -0.93 7.60 20.20
CA ARG A 90 -0.54 8.08 21.54
C ARG A 90 -1.59 8.95 22.22
N ALA A 91 -2.59 9.42 21.47
CA ALA A 91 -3.70 10.25 21.97
C ALA A 91 -5.04 9.66 21.49
N PRO A 92 -5.40 8.45 21.94
CA PRO A 92 -6.58 7.72 21.45
C PRO A 92 -7.92 8.44 21.72
N GLU A 93 -7.97 9.36 22.67
CA GLU A 93 -9.13 10.21 22.94
C GLU A 93 -9.40 11.24 21.82
N ALA A 94 -8.38 11.64 21.06
CA ALA A 94 -8.49 12.72 20.06
C ALA A 94 -9.45 12.39 18.90
N ASN A 95 -9.66 11.10 18.66
CA ASN A 95 -10.51 10.55 17.61
C ASN A 95 -11.76 9.83 18.15
N LEU A 96 -12.17 10.15 19.38
CA LEU A 96 -13.53 9.86 19.85
C LEU A 96 -14.54 10.74 19.10
N MET A 97 -15.60 10.10 18.63
CA MET A 97 -16.75 10.73 18.00
C MET A 97 -17.64 11.38 19.07
N THR A 98 -18.37 12.40 18.65
CA THR A 98 -19.33 13.10 19.52
C THR A 98 -20.73 12.61 19.20
N ARG A 99 -21.50 12.23 20.23
CA ARG A 99 -22.93 11.94 20.07
C ARG A 99 -23.71 13.25 19.99
N LEU A 100 -24.53 13.38 18.97
CA LEU A 100 -25.45 14.51 18.82
C LEU A 100 -26.58 14.37 19.86
N PRO A 101 -26.79 15.35 20.76
CA PRO A 101 -27.74 15.25 21.86
C PRO A 101 -29.16 14.89 21.40
N GLY A 102 -29.81 13.96 22.11
CA GLY A 102 -31.18 13.52 21.81
C GLY A 102 -31.31 12.59 20.61
N THR A 103 -30.21 12.12 20.01
CA THR A 103 -30.23 11.27 18.80
C THR A 103 -29.36 10.01 18.95
N ASP A 104 -29.40 9.12 17.96
CA ASP A 104 -28.46 7.99 17.80
C ASP A 104 -27.26 8.32 16.89
N VAL A 105 -27.10 9.59 16.50
CA VAL A 105 -26.07 10.04 15.56
C VAL A 105 -24.77 10.34 16.30
N TRP A 106 -23.73 9.58 16.00
CA TRP A 106 -22.35 9.89 16.38
C TRP A 106 -21.63 10.46 15.17
N HIS A 107 -20.86 11.54 15.37
CA HIS A 107 -20.17 12.22 14.28
C HIS A 107 -18.74 12.63 14.66
N TRP A 108 -17.88 12.71 13.65
CA TRP A 108 -16.53 13.25 13.77
C TRP A 108 -16.09 13.87 12.46
N THR A 109 -15.67 15.14 12.50
CA THR A 109 -15.46 15.94 11.29
C THR A 109 -14.02 16.45 11.19
N LEU A 110 -13.43 16.28 10.01
CA LEU A 110 -12.12 16.82 9.64
C LEU A 110 -12.22 17.81 8.48
N ARG A 111 -11.35 18.81 8.47
CA ARG A 111 -11.01 19.60 7.28
C ARG A 111 -9.87 18.89 6.54
N LEU A 112 -10.13 18.34 5.37
CA LEU A 112 -9.13 17.63 4.58
C LEU A 112 -8.99 18.25 3.19
N ARG A 113 -7.78 18.21 2.63
CA ARG A 113 -7.60 18.49 1.21
C ARG A 113 -8.43 17.51 0.38
N ARG A 114 -9.08 18.02 -0.66
CA ARG A 114 -10.04 17.28 -1.51
C ARG A 114 -9.47 16.10 -2.28
N ASP A 115 -8.15 15.96 -2.31
CA ASP A 115 -7.42 14.85 -2.93
C ASP A 115 -7.04 13.74 -1.95
N TRP A 116 -7.50 13.80 -0.68
CA TRP A 116 -7.26 12.74 0.30
C TRP A 116 -8.03 11.46 -0.02
N TYR A 117 -7.38 10.32 0.24
CA TYR A 117 -7.97 9.00 0.16
C TYR A 117 -7.26 8.06 1.13
N GLY A 118 -8.02 7.10 1.64
CA GLY A 118 -7.54 6.10 2.59
C GLY A 118 -8.67 5.25 3.13
N THR A 119 -8.32 4.18 3.83
CA THR A 119 -9.27 3.35 4.55
C THR A 119 -9.52 3.89 5.95
N TYR A 120 -10.62 3.46 6.56
CA TYR A 120 -10.95 3.73 7.95
C TYR A 120 -11.80 2.61 8.52
N ASP A 121 -11.72 2.45 9.84
CA ASP A 121 -12.60 1.60 10.65
C ASP A 121 -13.18 2.42 11.80
N PHE A 122 -14.20 1.85 12.44
CA PHE A 122 -14.66 2.27 13.76
C PHE A 122 -14.23 1.27 14.83
N CYS A 123 -13.95 1.75 16.03
CA CYS A 123 -13.92 0.94 17.23
C CYS A 123 -15.06 1.36 18.14
N VAL A 124 -15.90 0.41 18.52
CA VAL A 124 -17.18 0.70 19.17
C VAL A 124 -17.25 0.01 20.53
N ASP A 125 -17.63 0.78 21.54
CA ASP A 125 -17.93 0.29 22.87
C ASP A 125 -19.45 0.26 23.04
N GLU A 126 -20.03 -0.94 23.04
CA GLU A 126 -21.47 -1.17 23.23
C GLU A 126 -21.83 -1.40 24.70
N GLY A 127 -21.00 -0.89 25.62
CA GLY A 127 -21.25 -0.96 27.07
C GLY A 127 -20.82 -2.27 27.72
N ASP A 128 -20.17 -3.17 26.98
CA ASP A 128 -19.65 -4.47 27.45
C ASP A 128 -18.18 -4.40 27.89
N GLY A 129 -17.53 -3.24 27.74
CA GLY A 129 -16.11 -3.04 28.02
C GLY A 129 -15.75 -2.63 29.45
N PRO A 130 -14.44 -2.61 29.76
CA PRO A 130 -13.89 -2.01 30.99
C PRO A 130 -14.36 -0.56 31.18
N ALA A 131 -14.11 0.02 32.35
CA ALA A 131 -14.40 1.44 32.57
C ALA A 131 -13.45 2.30 31.70
N PRO A 132 -13.90 3.45 31.15
CA PRO A 132 -13.06 4.28 30.27
C PRO A 132 -11.75 4.79 30.88
N ASP A 133 -11.67 4.83 32.21
CA ASP A 133 -10.50 5.22 33.00
C ASP A 133 -9.56 4.03 33.32
N ASP A 134 -9.93 2.80 32.97
CA ASP A 134 -9.05 1.63 33.12
C ASP A 134 -7.90 1.67 32.11
N ASP A 135 -6.67 1.36 32.55
CA ASP A 135 -5.47 1.27 31.69
C ASP A 135 -5.65 0.31 30.50
N GLY A 136 -6.51 -0.71 30.66
CA GLY A 136 -6.83 -1.71 29.64
C GLY A 136 -7.88 -1.28 28.62
N TYR A 137 -8.55 -0.14 28.81
CA TYR A 137 -9.69 0.28 28.00
C TYR A 137 -9.31 0.47 26.53
N TRP A 138 -8.27 1.25 26.25
CA TRP A 138 -7.87 1.56 24.87
C TRP A 138 -7.38 0.35 24.08
N PRO A 139 -6.50 -0.52 24.64
CA PRO A 139 -6.18 -1.79 24.01
C PRO A 139 -7.42 -2.64 23.72
N TRP A 140 -8.36 -2.73 24.67
CA TRP A 140 -9.60 -3.47 24.49
C TRP A 140 -10.47 -2.88 23.37
N LEU A 141 -10.72 -1.57 23.37
CA LEU A 141 -11.56 -0.90 22.37
C LEU A 141 -11.00 -1.12 20.96
N ARG A 142 -9.67 -1.11 20.80
CA ARG A 142 -9.01 -1.37 19.52
C ARG A 142 -9.22 -2.78 18.96
N THR A 143 -9.71 -3.72 19.77
CA THR A 143 -10.13 -5.06 19.30
C THR A 143 -11.57 -5.09 18.78
N ARG A 144 -12.39 -4.09 19.11
CA ARG A 144 -13.81 -3.98 18.71
C ARG A 144 -13.96 -3.26 17.38
N ARG A 145 -13.27 -3.72 16.34
CA ARG A 145 -13.26 -3.06 15.03
C ARG A 145 -14.49 -3.40 14.20
N HIS A 146 -15.06 -2.39 13.56
CA HIS A 146 -16.17 -2.49 12.64
C HIS A 146 -15.88 -1.68 11.38
N PRO A 147 -16.15 -2.23 10.17
CA PRO A 147 -16.26 -1.38 9.00
C PRO A 147 -17.47 -0.44 9.16
N ASP A 148 -17.50 0.61 8.35
CA ASP A 148 -18.64 1.50 8.20
C ASP A 148 -19.79 0.77 7.48
N PRO A 149 -20.92 0.50 8.15
CA PRO A 149 -22.04 -0.23 7.55
C PRO A 149 -22.79 0.58 6.47
N LEU A 150 -22.55 1.89 6.37
CA LEU A 150 -23.16 2.79 5.40
C LEU A 150 -22.23 3.12 4.23
N ASN A 151 -21.02 2.55 4.22
CA ASN A 151 -20.07 2.72 3.14
C ASN A 151 -20.06 1.48 2.23
N SER A 152 -20.57 1.63 1.00
CA SER A 152 -20.56 0.57 -0.01
C SER A 152 -19.19 0.30 -0.63
N HIS A 153 -18.18 1.11 -0.29
CA HIS A 153 -16.81 0.94 -0.77
C HIS A 153 -15.95 0.36 0.33
N ALA A 154 -15.51 -0.88 0.13
CA ALA A 154 -14.62 -1.57 1.05
C ALA A 154 -13.51 -2.31 0.30
N LEU A 155 -12.44 -2.61 1.04
CA LEU A 155 -11.37 -3.49 0.62
C LEU A 155 -11.34 -4.71 1.55
N PRO A 156 -10.98 -5.90 1.06
CA PRO A 156 -10.79 -7.03 1.95
C PRO A 156 -9.58 -6.79 2.85
N GLY A 157 -9.70 -7.13 4.13
CA GLY A 157 -8.57 -7.12 5.06
C GLY A 157 -7.56 -8.21 4.76
N ARG A 158 -6.28 -7.90 4.90
CA ARG A 158 -5.21 -8.89 4.77
C ARG A 158 -5.18 -9.81 5.99
N TRP A 159 -5.26 -11.11 5.77
CA TRP A 159 -5.26 -12.20 6.76
C TRP A 159 -6.45 -12.27 7.73
N SER A 160 -7.04 -11.15 8.13
CA SER A 160 -8.23 -11.14 9.00
C SER A 160 -9.52 -11.52 8.27
N GLY A 161 -9.57 -11.30 6.95
CA GLY A 161 -10.78 -11.47 6.14
C GLY A 161 -11.85 -10.39 6.37
N THR A 162 -11.76 -9.61 7.45
CA THR A 162 -12.64 -8.46 7.71
C THR A 162 -12.39 -7.36 6.69
N GLU A 163 -13.44 -6.88 6.04
CA GLU A 163 -13.35 -5.74 5.15
C GLU A 163 -13.05 -4.43 5.91
N VAL A 164 -12.44 -3.48 5.21
CA VAL A 164 -12.12 -2.14 5.71
C VAL A 164 -12.77 -1.10 4.80
N SER A 165 -13.45 -0.11 5.39
CA SER A 165 -14.16 0.91 4.63
C SER A 165 -13.21 1.88 3.95
N CYS A 166 -13.59 2.36 2.77
CA CYS A 166 -12.75 3.20 1.93
C CYS A 166 -13.35 4.60 1.78
N ALA A 167 -12.54 5.62 2.00
CA ALA A 167 -12.91 7.01 1.72
C ALA A 167 -12.02 7.56 0.60
N ARG A 168 -12.67 8.10 -0.44
CA ARG A 168 -12.01 8.84 -1.54
C ARG A 168 -12.72 10.18 -1.72
N LEU A 169 -11.99 11.26 -1.49
CA LEU A 169 -12.54 12.59 -1.67
C LEU A 169 -12.61 12.96 -3.17
N PRO A 170 -13.41 13.96 -3.57
CA PRO A 170 -13.72 14.21 -4.98
C PRO A 170 -12.52 14.42 -5.92
N GLY A 171 -11.39 14.91 -5.40
CA GLY A 171 -10.15 15.12 -6.15
C GLY A 171 -9.13 13.98 -6.06
N ALA A 172 -9.44 12.90 -5.33
CA ALA A 172 -8.54 11.77 -5.18
C ALA A 172 -8.44 10.94 -6.48
N PRO A 173 -7.33 10.21 -6.69
CA PRO A 173 -7.21 9.28 -7.81
C PRO A 173 -8.36 8.27 -7.85
N ARG A 174 -8.81 7.95 -9.06
CA ARG A 174 -9.76 6.88 -9.33
C ARG A 174 -8.99 5.60 -9.66
N ASP A 175 -9.62 4.45 -9.39
CA ASP A 175 -9.03 3.13 -9.55
C ASP A 175 -9.83 2.31 -10.58
N ALA A 176 -10.30 2.96 -11.65
CA ALA A 176 -11.16 2.32 -12.66
C ALA A 176 -10.46 1.14 -13.34
N GLU A 177 -9.12 1.13 -13.40
CA GLU A 177 -8.35 0.03 -13.97
C GLU A 177 -8.40 -1.25 -13.14
N TRP A 178 -8.88 -1.21 -11.89
CA TRP A 178 -8.95 -2.37 -11.02
C TRP A 178 -10.26 -3.15 -11.10
N GLU A 179 -11.24 -2.63 -11.85
CA GLU A 179 -12.52 -3.29 -12.02
C GLU A 179 -12.51 -4.12 -13.32
N PRO A 180 -13.09 -5.34 -13.33
CA PRO A 180 -13.27 -6.10 -14.55
C PRO A 180 -14.05 -5.27 -15.59
N ARG A 181 -13.49 -5.08 -16.79
CA ARG A 181 -14.15 -4.34 -17.87
C ARG A 181 -14.74 -5.29 -18.93
N PRO A 182 -16.02 -5.12 -19.32
CA PRO A 182 -16.59 -5.88 -20.42
C PRO A 182 -15.78 -5.72 -21.71
N GLY A 183 -15.51 -6.84 -22.41
CA GLY A 183 -14.77 -6.85 -23.67
C GLY A 183 -13.24 -6.84 -23.55
N VAL A 184 -12.68 -6.71 -22.33
CA VAL A 184 -11.25 -6.88 -22.10
C VAL A 184 -10.91 -8.37 -22.02
N ALA A 185 -9.93 -8.81 -22.81
CA ALA A 185 -9.44 -10.18 -22.77
C ALA A 185 -8.86 -10.52 -21.38
N ARG A 186 -9.12 -11.73 -20.91
CA ARG A 186 -8.81 -12.13 -19.54
C ARG A 186 -7.50 -12.91 -19.46
N SER A 187 -6.68 -12.54 -18.49
CA SER A 187 -5.53 -13.32 -18.05
C SER A 187 -5.91 -14.69 -17.51
N THR A 188 -4.89 -15.54 -17.39
CA THR A 188 -4.95 -16.78 -16.59
C THR A 188 -4.06 -16.62 -15.37
N VAL A 189 -4.61 -16.89 -14.19
CA VAL A 189 -3.84 -16.95 -12.93
C VAL A 189 -3.82 -18.39 -12.44
N THR A 190 -2.62 -18.93 -12.20
CA THR A 190 -2.43 -20.28 -11.64
C THR A 190 -1.72 -20.21 -10.29
N THR A 191 -2.04 -21.12 -9.39
CA THR A 191 -1.45 -21.19 -8.04
C THR A 191 -0.59 -22.43 -7.94
N HIS A 192 0.61 -22.29 -7.38
CA HIS A 192 1.60 -23.35 -7.26
C HIS A 192 2.27 -23.30 -5.89
N ASP A 193 2.73 -24.45 -5.41
CA ASP A 193 3.62 -24.53 -4.24
C ASP A 193 5.05 -24.81 -4.76
N VAL A 194 5.94 -23.84 -4.61
CA VAL A 194 7.31 -23.86 -5.12
C VAL A 194 8.25 -24.34 -4.02
N PRO A 195 8.90 -25.51 -4.14
CA PRO A 195 9.89 -25.97 -3.17
C PRO A 195 11.05 -24.98 -3.07
N SER A 196 11.56 -24.78 -1.86
CA SER A 196 12.68 -23.88 -1.60
C SER A 196 13.65 -24.47 -0.59
N THR A 197 14.90 -24.55 -0.98
CA THR A 197 16.01 -24.90 -0.11
C THR A 197 16.40 -23.69 0.75
N HIS A 198 16.41 -22.50 0.14
CA HIS A 198 16.75 -21.24 0.84
C HIS A 198 15.79 -20.90 1.98
N LEU A 199 14.50 -21.17 1.80
CA LEU A 199 13.47 -20.89 2.82
C LEU A 199 13.20 -22.07 3.74
N GLY A 200 13.60 -23.29 3.36
CA GLY A 200 13.28 -24.52 4.08
C GLY A 200 11.80 -24.86 4.01
N GLY A 201 11.33 -25.39 2.87
CA GLY A 201 9.95 -25.84 2.70
C GLY A 201 9.43 -25.56 1.30
N ALA A 202 8.20 -25.03 1.21
CA ALA A 202 7.63 -24.56 -0.04
C ALA A 202 6.99 -23.18 0.13
N ARG A 203 6.97 -22.40 -0.95
CA ARG A 203 6.33 -21.10 -1.02
C ARG A 203 5.15 -21.17 -2.00
N ARG A 204 3.97 -20.82 -1.52
CA ARG A 204 2.84 -20.61 -2.43
C ARG A 204 3.07 -19.38 -3.30
N VAL A 205 2.85 -19.54 -4.60
CA VAL A 205 3.08 -18.51 -5.62
C VAL A 205 1.91 -18.51 -6.59
N ARG A 206 1.47 -17.31 -6.97
CA ARG A 206 0.57 -17.14 -8.11
C ARG A 206 1.35 -16.68 -9.34
N LEU A 207 1.08 -17.31 -10.47
CA LEU A 207 1.60 -16.92 -11.78
C LEU A 207 0.46 -16.33 -12.61
N TYR A 208 0.60 -15.07 -12.98
CA TYR A 208 -0.25 -14.38 -13.93
C TYR A 208 0.34 -14.50 -15.34
N ARG A 209 -0.47 -15.01 -16.27
CA ARG A 209 -0.20 -15.02 -17.70
C ARG A 209 -1.10 -13.98 -18.40
N PRO A 210 -0.53 -13.02 -19.15
CA PRO A 210 -1.33 -12.02 -19.84
C PRO A 210 -2.17 -12.66 -20.96
N PRO A 211 -3.30 -12.05 -21.35
CA PRO A 211 -4.12 -12.53 -22.45
C PRO A 211 -3.36 -12.48 -23.79
N GLN A 212 -3.68 -13.42 -24.69
CA GLN A 212 -3.37 -13.34 -26.12
C GLN A 212 -1.88 -13.13 -26.49
N THR A 213 -0.95 -13.77 -25.78
CA THR A 213 0.46 -13.81 -26.18
C THR A 213 0.79 -15.07 -26.98
N ALA A 214 1.57 -14.92 -28.05
CA ALA A 214 2.09 -16.07 -28.77
C ALA A 214 2.97 -16.91 -27.82
N PRO A 215 2.93 -18.26 -27.90
CA PRO A 215 3.55 -19.14 -26.90
C PRO A 215 5.00 -18.83 -26.54
N ASP A 216 5.79 -18.36 -27.51
CA ASP A 216 7.24 -18.12 -27.38
C ASP A 216 7.61 -16.64 -27.27
N THR A 217 6.64 -15.73 -27.08
CA THR A 217 6.94 -14.31 -26.90
C THR A 217 7.54 -14.08 -25.53
N GLU A 218 8.82 -13.66 -25.48
CA GLU A 218 9.50 -13.37 -24.22
C GLU A 218 8.85 -12.19 -23.47
N LEU A 219 8.40 -12.45 -22.24
CA LEU A 219 7.63 -11.53 -21.40
C LEU A 219 8.54 -10.78 -20.41
N PRO A 220 8.38 -9.44 -20.27
CA PRO A 220 8.84 -8.73 -19.08
C PRO A 220 8.24 -9.34 -17.81
N VAL A 221 8.92 -9.18 -16.68
CA VAL A 221 8.56 -9.83 -15.42
C VAL A 221 8.23 -8.80 -14.36
N LEU A 222 7.09 -8.97 -13.68
CA LEU A 222 6.74 -8.29 -12.43
C LEU A 222 6.79 -9.30 -11.28
N VAL A 223 7.76 -9.18 -10.38
CA VAL A 223 7.74 -9.86 -9.08
C VAL A 223 7.01 -8.96 -8.09
N LEU A 224 5.80 -9.34 -7.67
CA LEU A 224 4.98 -8.56 -6.75
C LEU A 224 4.89 -9.27 -5.40
N LEU A 225 5.58 -8.73 -4.40
CA LEU A 225 5.58 -9.24 -3.04
C LEU A 225 4.21 -9.04 -2.38
N ASP A 226 3.94 -9.75 -1.27
CA ASP A 226 2.61 -9.81 -0.64
C ASP A 226 1.54 -10.39 -1.58
N GLY A 227 1.93 -11.41 -2.35
CA GLY A 227 1.17 -11.93 -3.49
C GLY A 227 -0.24 -12.41 -3.15
N GLU A 228 -0.46 -12.94 -1.94
CA GLU A 228 -1.79 -13.40 -1.50
C GLU A 228 -2.80 -12.27 -1.35
N HIS A 229 -2.33 -11.07 -1.05
CA HIS A 229 -3.20 -9.93 -0.90
C HIS A 229 -3.48 -9.27 -2.25
N TRP A 230 -2.45 -9.14 -3.10
CA TRP A 230 -2.63 -8.58 -4.44
C TRP A 230 -3.49 -9.47 -5.35
N GLN A 231 -3.36 -10.79 -5.23
CA GLN A 231 -4.19 -11.76 -5.93
C GLN A 231 -4.53 -12.95 -5.03
N PRO A 232 -5.81 -13.34 -4.88
CA PRO A 232 -7.00 -12.71 -5.47
C PRO A 232 -7.51 -11.48 -4.70
N GLY A 233 -6.93 -11.14 -3.54
CA GLY A 233 -7.54 -10.17 -2.61
C GLY A 233 -7.88 -8.80 -3.21
N LEU A 234 -6.95 -8.18 -3.93
CA LEU A 234 -7.13 -6.83 -4.49
C LEU A 234 -7.36 -6.80 -6.00
N GLY A 235 -7.39 -7.96 -6.68
CA GLY A 235 -7.68 -8.05 -8.11
C GLY A 235 -6.58 -7.46 -9.01
N VAL A 236 -5.29 -7.66 -8.69
CA VAL A 236 -4.19 -7.13 -9.53
C VAL A 236 -4.21 -7.71 -10.95
N ALA A 237 -4.81 -8.89 -11.16
CA ALA A 237 -5.02 -9.44 -12.50
C ALA A 237 -5.90 -8.51 -13.36
N ASP A 238 -6.96 -7.92 -12.79
CA ASP A 238 -7.84 -6.96 -13.48
C ASP A 238 -7.07 -5.70 -13.86
N LEU A 239 -6.23 -5.19 -12.95
CA LEU A 239 -5.33 -4.08 -13.24
C LEU A 239 -4.45 -4.36 -14.47
N LEU A 240 -3.74 -5.49 -14.45
CA LEU A 240 -2.80 -5.82 -15.52
C LEU A 240 -3.51 -6.05 -16.85
N ASP A 241 -4.63 -6.77 -16.85
CA ASP A 241 -5.47 -6.98 -18.03
C ASP A 241 -5.91 -5.65 -18.64
N ASN A 242 -6.37 -4.73 -17.79
CA ASN A 242 -6.85 -3.42 -18.24
C ASN A 242 -5.72 -2.52 -18.76
N LEU A 243 -4.57 -2.48 -18.07
CA LEU A 243 -3.41 -1.70 -18.53
C LEU A 243 -2.85 -2.24 -19.86
N ILE A 244 -2.86 -3.55 -20.06
CA ILE A 244 -2.44 -4.19 -21.32
C ILE A 244 -3.44 -3.87 -22.43
N ALA A 245 -4.74 -4.01 -22.18
CA ALA A 245 -5.79 -3.72 -23.15
C ALA A 245 -5.79 -2.25 -23.60
N ASP A 246 -5.45 -1.33 -22.69
CA ASP A 246 -5.33 0.10 -22.99
C ASP A 246 -3.99 0.46 -23.68
N GLY A 247 -3.11 -0.52 -23.91
CA GLY A 247 -1.78 -0.31 -24.50
C GLY A 247 -0.83 0.52 -23.63
N ARG A 248 -1.13 0.66 -22.34
CA ARG A 248 -0.33 1.43 -21.38
C ARG A 248 0.91 0.68 -20.92
N ILE A 249 0.88 -0.65 -20.97
CA ILE A 249 2.04 -1.53 -20.77
C ILE A 249 2.02 -2.65 -21.82
N PRO A 250 3.19 -3.23 -22.17
CA PRO A 250 3.24 -4.46 -22.94
C PRO A 250 2.66 -5.64 -22.14
N PRO A 251 2.31 -6.77 -22.80
CA PRO A 251 2.02 -8.01 -22.10
C PRO A 251 3.15 -8.39 -21.14
N VAL A 252 2.83 -8.54 -19.85
CA VAL A 252 3.77 -8.80 -18.76
C VAL A 252 3.38 -10.08 -18.03
N ALA A 253 4.36 -10.89 -17.62
CA ALA A 253 4.12 -11.97 -16.67
C ALA A 253 4.29 -11.45 -15.24
N ALA A 254 3.41 -11.85 -14.31
CA ALA A 254 3.58 -11.52 -12.91
C ALA A 254 3.77 -12.78 -12.05
N VAL A 255 4.74 -12.71 -11.14
CA VAL A 255 5.10 -13.76 -10.18
C VAL A 255 4.83 -13.21 -8.78
N LEU A 256 3.88 -13.81 -8.07
CA LEU A 256 3.34 -13.28 -6.83
C LEU A 256 3.56 -14.27 -5.67
N PRO A 257 4.74 -14.27 -5.02
CA PRO A 257 4.99 -15.10 -3.85
C PRO A 257 4.19 -14.60 -2.64
N GLU A 258 3.55 -15.53 -1.92
CA GLU A 258 2.82 -15.19 -0.70
C GLU A 258 3.78 -14.82 0.44
N SER A 259 3.34 -14.00 1.40
CA SER A 259 4.12 -13.76 2.63
C SER A 259 3.75 -14.69 3.79
N VAL A 260 2.83 -15.64 3.55
CA VAL A 260 2.34 -16.65 4.51
C VAL A 260 1.59 -16.05 5.69
N ASP A 261 2.29 -15.39 6.60
CA ASP A 261 1.73 -14.79 7.82
C ASP A 261 2.55 -13.58 8.26
N VAL A 262 2.10 -12.87 9.30
CA VAL A 262 2.77 -11.68 9.84
C VAL A 262 4.21 -11.98 10.28
N ALA A 263 4.44 -13.08 11.00
CA ALA A 263 5.74 -13.38 11.59
C ALA A 263 6.76 -13.77 10.52
N THR A 264 6.34 -14.56 9.54
CA THR A 264 7.10 -14.98 8.37
C THR A 264 7.43 -13.78 7.49
N ARG A 265 6.46 -12.90 7.25
CA ARG A 265 6.69 -11.65 6.53
C ARG A 265 7.76 -10.78 7.19
N TRP A 266 7.74 -10.60 8.51
CA TRP A 266 8.79 -9.86 9.21
C TRP A 266 10.16 -10.53 9.09
N ARG A 267 10.21 -11.85 9.28
CA ARG A 267 11.47 -12.61 9.19
C ARG A 267 12.09 -12.56 7.80
N GLU A 268 11.28 -12.61 6.74
CA GLU A 268 11.75 -12.74 5.36
C GLU A 268 11.89 -11.39 4.64
N LEU A 269 11.05 -10.40 4.97
CA LEU A 269 11.02 -9.11 4.27
C LEU A 269 11.79 -7.97 4.97
N THR A 270 12.69 -8.29 5.89
CA THR A 270 13.64 -7.33 6.49
C THR A 270 15.05 -7.60 5.98
N CYS A 271 15.29 -7.33 4.69
CA CYS A 271 16.59 -7.47 4.03
C CYS A 271 17.24 -8.85 4.21
N ARG A 272 16.45 -9.94 4.22
CA ARG A 272 16.96 -11.29 4.44
C ARG A 272 17.64 -11.85 3.18
N PRO A 273 18.93 -12.25 3.21
CA PRO A 273 19.62 -12.75 2.03
C PRO A 273 18.97 -14.00 1.44
N GLU A 274 18.56 -14.97 2.28
CA GLU A 274 17.98 -16.23 1.81
C GLU A 274 16.66 -16.01 1.07
N PHE A 275 15.89 -14.98 1.43
CA PHE A 275 14.68 -14.66 0.70
C PHE A 275 14.99 -14.11 -0.70
N VAL A 276 16.01 -13.26 -0.85
CA VAL A 276 16.42 -12.79 -2.18
C VAL A 276 16.99 -13.93 -3.03
N SER A 277 17.81 -14.82 -2.45
CA SER A 277 18.30 -16.01 -3.14
C SER A 277 17.16 -16.95 -3.57
N PHE A 278 16.11 -17.11 -2.75
CA PHE A 278 14.89 -17.80 -3.19
C PHE A 278 14.25 -17.12 -4.42
N LEU A 279 14.10 -15.80 -4.43
CA LEU A 279 13.50 -15.09 -5.56
C LEU A 279 14.32 -15.27 -6.86
N ASP A 280 15.64 -15.16 -6.75
CA ASP A 280 16.57 -15.14 -7.89
C ASP A 280 16.92 -16.55 -8.39
N GLU A 281 17.32 -17.45 -7.50
CA GLU A 281 17.92 -18.75 -7.84
C GLU A 281 16.89 -19.88 -7.93
N GLU A 282 15.71 -19.74 -7.30
CA GLU A 282 14.70 -20.80 -7.25
C GLU A 282 13.40 -20.38 -7.94
N LEU A 283 12.80 -19.27 -7.51
CA LEU A 283 11.47 -18.85 -7.94
C LEU A 283 11.42 -18.43 -9.41
N LEU A 284 12.29 -17.51 -9.84
CA LEU A 284 12.28 -17.03 -11.22
C LEU A 284 12.70 -18.11 -12.23
N PRO A 285 13.71 -18.95 -11.97
CA PRO A 285 14.00 -20.12 -12.79
C PRO A 285 12.83 -21.11 -12.87
N TRP A 286 12.16 -21.40 -11.75
CA TRP A 286 10.96 -22.24 -11.74
C TRP A 286 9.83 -21.61 -12.58
N ALA A 287 9.60 -20.31 -12.46
CA ALA A 287 8.57 -19.60 -13.20
C ALA A 287 8.87 -19.55 -14.72
N ALA A 288 10.15 -19.48 -15.10
CA ALA A 288 10.60 -19.56 -16.50
C ALA A 288 10.34 -20.94 -17.14
N GLY A 289 10.18 -22.00 -16.32
CA GLY A 289 9.70 -23.31 -16.79
C GLY A 289 8.21 -23.35 -17.15
N HIS A 290 7.43 -22.32 -16.77
CA HIS A 290 5.99 -22.24 -16.99
C HIS A 290 5.58 -21.15 -17.98
N LEU A 291 6.39 -20.10 -18.12
CA LEU A 291 6.16 -18.95 -18.99
C LEU A 291 7.49 -18.51 -19.63
N PRO A 292 7.48 -17.96 -20.86
CA PRO A 292 8.70 -17.45 -21.52
C PRO A 292 9.16 -16.14 -20.87
N LEU A 293 9.77 -16.20 -19.69
CA LEU A 293 10.19 -15.02 -18.92
C LEU A 293 11.54 -14.48 -19.40
N THR A 294 11.68 -13.16 -19.47
CA THR A 294 12.98 -12.54 -19.76
C THR A 294 13.98 -12.70 -18.63
N ALA A 295 15.24 -12.90 -19.00
CA ALA A 295 16.39 -12.84 -18.09
C ALA A 295 16.93 -11.41 -17.92
N ASP A 296 16.55 -10.46 -18.80
CA ASP A 296 17.07 -9.10 -18.78
C ASP A 296 16.62 -8.34 -17.52
N PRO A 297 17.55 -7.87 -16.66
CA PRO A 297 17.20 -7.10 -15.47
C PRO A 297 16.48 -5.79 -15.82
N ALA A 298 16.76 -5.17 -16.97
CA ALA A 298 16.10 -3.94 -17.39
C ALA A 298 14.60 -4.13 -17.66
N ARG A 299 14.14 -5.37 -17.86
CA ARG A 299 12.73 -5.75 -18.08
C ARG A 299 12.14 -6.55 -16.91
N THR A 300 12.84 -6.61 -15.79
CA THR A 300 12.38 -7.25 -14.55
C THR A 300 12.13 -6.17 -13.49
N VAL A 301 10.89 -6.10 -13.00
CA VAL A 301 10.45 -5.22 -11.92
C VAL A 301 10.22 -6.05 -10.67
N ILE A 302 10.81 -5.64 -9.55
CA ILE A 302 10.40 -6.11 -8.22
C ILE A 302 9.64 -4.99 -7.50
N ALA A 303 8.45 -5.33 -7.02
CA ALA A 303 7.51 -4.39 -6.42
C ALA A 303 7.04 -4.87 -5.05
N GLY A 304 6.87 -3.92 -4.13
CA GLY A 304 6.32 -4.24 -2.81
C GLY A 304 6.03 -3.00 -1.96
N GLN A 305 5.26 -3.24 -0.90
CA GLN A 305 4.76 -2.20 0.00
C GLN A 305 5.35 -2.40 1.41
N SER A 306 5.67 -1.32 2.12
CA SER A 306 6.19 -1.43 3.49
C SER A 306 7.49 -2.28 3.52
N LEU A 307 7.51 -3.40 4.25
CA LEU A 307 8.61 -4.37 4.20
C LEU A 307 8.88 -4.91 2.79
N GLY A 308 7.84 -5.12 1.97
CA GLY A 308 8.03 -5.50 0.57
C GLY A 308 8.81 -4.44 -0.22
N GLY A 309 8.57 -3.15 0.04
CA GLY A 309 9.32 -2.07 -0.60
C GLY A 309 10.78 -2.01 -0.14
N LEU A 310 11.03 -2.31 1.14
CA LEU A 310 12.38 -2.46 1.68
C LEU A 310 13.11 -3.65 1.01
N THR A 311 12.47 -4.81 0.92
CA THR A 311 13.02 -6.00 0.26
C THR A 311 13.22 -5.81 -1.23
N ALA A 312 12.32 -5.11 -1.92
CA ALA A 312 12.47 -4.81 -3.35
C ALA A 312 13.76 -4.01 -3.62
N ALA A 313 14.02 -2.97 -2.81
CA ALA A 313 15.26 -2.22 -2.90
C ALA A 313 16.49 -3.04 -2.49
N TYR A 314 16.37 -3.91 -1.48
CA TYR A 314 17.45 -4.79 -1.06
C TYR A 314 17.81 -5.83 -2.14
N ALA A 315 16.81 -6.43 -2.79
CA ALA A 315 17.01 -7.38 -3.88
C ALA A 315 17.72 -6.75 -5.07
N ALA A 316 17.39 -5.50 -5.42
CA ALA A 316 18.10 -4.80 -6.48
C ALA A 316 19.53 -4.39 -6.09
N LEU A 317 19.81 -4.20 -4.80
CA LEU A 317 21.16 -3.96 -4.30
C LEU A 317 22.03 -5.23 -4.36
N THR A 318 21.47 -6.40 -4.02
CA THR A 318 22.24 -7.65 -3.89
C THR A 318 22.20 -8.54 -5.13
N ALA A 319 21.14 -8.44 -5.94
CA ALA A 319 20.97 -9.16 -7.20
C ALA A 319 20.58 -8.21 -8.36
N PRO A 320 21.38 -7.15 -8.64
CA PRO A 320 21.11 -6.20 -9.73
C PRO A 320 21.12 -6.84 -11.12
N HIS A 321 21.77 -8.01 -11.25
CA HIS A 321 21.80 -8.79 -12.48
C HIS A 321 20.42 -9.41 -12.82
N ARG A 322 19.52 -9.50 -11.84
CA ARG A 322 18.15 -9.99 -12.00
C ARG A 322 17.10 -8.90 -11.86
N PHE A 323 17.26 -7.99 -10.90
CA PHE A 323 16.27 -6.97 -10.58
C PHE A 323 16.77 -5.56 -10.95
N GLY A 324 16.52 -5.13 -12.19
CA GLY A 324 16.93 -3.80 -12.68
C GLY A 324 15.92 -2.68 -12.41
N ASN A 325 14.76 -2.98 -11.84
CA ASN A 325 13.72 -1.99 -11.58
C ASN A 325 13.03 -2.24 -10.23
N VAL A 326 12.97 -1.20 -9.40
CA VAL A 326 12.36 -1.22 -8.08
C VAL A 326 11.12 -0.34 -8.07
N LEU A 327 9.99 -0.91 -7.66
CA LEU A 327 8.79 -0.17 -7.31
C LEU A 327 8.51 -0.34 -5.81
N ALA A 328 8.94 0.65 -5.02
CA ALA A 328 8.78 0.60 -3.57
C ALA A 328 7.74 1.63 -3.11
N GLN A 329 6.67 1.15 -2.49
CA GLN A 329 5.59 1.99 -1.99
C GLN A 329 5.61 1.97 -0.46
N SER A 330 5.69 3.14 0.16
CA SER A 330 5.75 3.31 1.60
C SER A 330 6.80 2.40 2.25
N GLY A 331 7.95 2.22 1.58
CA GLY A 331 8.98 1.26 1.98
C GLY A 331 9.48 1.52 3.40
N SER A 332 9.71 0.45 4.17
CA SER A 332 10.13 0.53 5.58
C SER A 332 11.60 0.90 5.76
N PHE A 333 12.06 1.95 5.08
CA PHE A 333 13.46 2.39 5.08
C PHE A 333 13.93 2.97 6.41
N TRP A 334 13.03 3.20 7.37
CA TRP A 334 13.38 3.47 8.77
C TRP A 334 14.05 2.26 9.44
N TRP A 335 13.88 1.05 8.91
CA TRP A 335 14.36 -0.17 9.52
C TRP A 335 15.90 -0.22 9.59
N PRO A 336 16.48 -0.77 10.69
CA PRO A 336 15.80 -1.17 11.93
C PRO A 336 15.52 0.00 12.89
N VAL A 337 14.74 -0.25 13.94
CA VAL A 337 14.69 0.69 15.08
C VAL A 337 15.93 0.47 15.96
N GLY A 338 16.66 1.55 16.24
CA GLY A 338 17.81 1.54 17.15
C GLY A 338 19.15 1.71 16.44
N PRO A 339 20.26 1.18 17.00
CA PRO A 339 21.57 1.23 16.35
C PRO A 339 21.50 0.65 14.93
N GLY A 340 22.08 1.38 13.98
CA GLY A 340 22.05 0.98 12.57
C GLY A 340 20.74 1.30 11.84
N ALA A 341 19.86 2.15 12.40
CA ALA A 341 18.67 2.63 11.72
C ALA A 341 18.96 3.12 10.29
N GLU A 342 17.98 2.91 9.41
CA GLU A 342 18.10 3.20 7.97
C GLU A 342 19.27 2.44 7.32
N TRP A 343 19.50 1.21 7.79
CA TRP A 343 20.63 0.39 7.36
C TRP A 343 20.72 0.28 5.84
N LEU A 344 19.59 0.00 5.17
CA LEU A 344 19.56 -0.16 3.72
C LEU A 344 19.87 1.15 2.98
N THR A 345 19.38 2.29 3.48
CA THR A 345 19.71 3.61 2.93
C THR A 345 21.21 3.86 3.01
N GLY A 346 21.83 3.57 4.16
CA GLY A 346 23.28 3.67 4.33
C GLY A 346 24.06 2.74 3.40
N ARG A 347 23.55 1.53 3.15
CA ARG A 347 24.16 0.58 2.20
C ARG A 347 24.08 1.07 0.76
N LEU A 348 22.94 1.59 0.33
CA LEU A 348 22.76 2.19 -1.00
C LEU A 348 23.68 3.39 -1.19
N ALA A 349 23.79 4.27 -0.20
CA ALA A 349 24.67 5.45 -0.25
C ALA A 349 26.16 5.08 -0.35
N ALA A 350 26.57 3.95 0.23
CA ALA A 350 27.96 3.49 0.23
C ALA A 350 28.32 2.60 -0.97
N THR A 351 27.34 2.23 -1.79
CA THR A 351 27.53 1.32 -2.94
C THR A 351 27.63 2.13 -4.22
N PRO A 352 28.63 1.89 -5.10
CA PRO A 352 28.66 2.51 -6.42
C PRO A 352 27.35 2.29 -7.17
N ARG A 353 26.92 3.28 -7.96
CA ARG A 353 25.66 3.23 -8.70
C ARG A 353 25.54 1.92 -9.50
N LEU A 354 24.45 1.20 -9.26
CA LEU A 354 24.06 0.00 -9.98
C LEU A 354 23.14 0.37 -11.15
N PRO A 355 23.02 -0.48 -12.20
CA PRO A 355 22.11 -0.24 -13.33
C PRO A 355 20.65 -0.55 -12.96
N VAL A 356 20.15 0.10 -11.90
CA VAL A 356 18.82 -0.09 -11.31
C VAL A 356 18.04 1.22 -11.33
N ARG A 357 16.76 1.16 -11.70
CA ARG A 357 15.82 2.28 -11.62
C ARG A 357 14.95 2.18 -10.37
N PHE A 358 14.77 3.30 -9.68
CA PHE A 358 13.89 3.38 -8.50
C PHE A 358 12.63 4.20 -8.80
N ARG A 359 11.47 3.66 -8.44
CA ARG A 359 10.18 4.37 -8.37
C ARG A 359 9.67 4.27 -6.94
N LEU A 360 9.66 5.42 -6.26
CA LEU A 360 9.36 5.51 -4.84
C LEU A 360 8.09 6.34 -4.62
N SER A 361 7.15 5.82 -3.85
CA SER A 361 5.93 6.55 -3.46
C SER A 361 5.67 6.43 -1.96
N PHE A 362 5.21 7.49 -1.31
CA PHE A 362 4.93 7.52 0.13
C PHE A 362 3.68 8.36 0.44
N GLY A 363 2.92 7.95 1.44
CA GLY A 363 1.79 8.73 1.92
C GLY A 363 2.26 9.94 2.73
N ALA A 364 1.75 11.13 2.40
CA ALA A 364 2.04 12.36 3.13
C ALA A 364 1.61 12.31 4.60
N GLN A 365 0.66 11.41 4.93
CA GLN A 365 0.21 11.19 6.30
C GLN A 365 1.10 10.21 7.07
N GLU A 366 2.13 9.63 6.46
CA GLU A 366 3.05 8.70 7.13
C GLU A 366 4.18 9.40 7.90
N TRP A 367 3.84 10.32 8.81
CA TRP A 367 4.80 11.22 9.47
C TRP A 367 5.99 10.51 10.15
N VAL A 368 5.81 9.26 10.55
CA VAL A 368 6.86 8.42 11.15
C VAL A 368 7.88 7.93 10.11
N THR A 369 7.42 7.49 8.94
CA THR A 369 8.26 6.84 7.93
C THR A 369 8.83 7.83 6.91
N LEU A 370 8.10 8.95 6.70
CA LEU A 370 8.42 9.95 5.70
C LEU A 370 9.82 10.59 5.84
N PRO A 371 10.34 10.88 7.05
CA PRO A 371 11.70 11.38 7.20
C PRO A 371 12.77 10.42 6.66
N ALA A 372 12.64 9.12 6.92
CA ALA A 372 13.58 8.10 6.41
C ALA A 372 13.44 7.95 4.87
N ALA A 373 12.21 8.04 4.36
CA ALA A 373 11.93 8.04 2.93
C ALA A 373 12.59 9.20 2.18
N ARG A 374 12.52 10.41 2.74
CA ARG A 374 13.17 11.61 2.17
C ARG A 374 14.70 11.49 2.21
N ARG A 375 15.27 10.95 3.30
CA ARG A 375 16.71 10.66 3.36
C ARG A 375 17.14 9.61 2.35
N LEU A 376 16.33 8.59 2.08
CA LEU A 376 16.59 7.65 0.99
C LEU A 376 16.63 8.35 -0.37
N ARG A 377 15.63 9.19 -0.67
CA ARG A 377 15.63 9.99 -1.92
C ARG A 377 16.91 10.79 -2.06
N ASP A 378 17.32 11.49 -1.00
CA ASP A 378 18.52 12.33 -1.01
C ASP A 378 19.79 11.48 -1.18
N ALA A 379 19.86 10.31 -0.54
CA ALA A 379 20.96 9.36 -0.69
C ALA A 379 21.06 8.78 -2.11
N LEU A 380 19.93 8.44 -2.74
CA LEU A 380 19.90 7.97 -4.13
C LEU A 380 20.37 9.06 -5.10
N ALA A 381 19.91 10.30 -4.92
CA ALA A 381 20.37 11.43 -5.72
C ALA A 381 21.88 11.66 -5.56
N ALA A 382 22.39 11.65 -4.33
CA ALA A 382 23.82 11.78 -4.06
C ALA A 382 24.66 10.63 -4.64
N ALA A 383 24.08 9.42 -4.76
CA ALA A 383 24.70 8.26 -5.38
C ALA A 383 24.56 8.22 -6.92
N GLY A 384 23.99 9.27 -7.55
CA GLY A 384 23.89 9.41 -9.00
C GLY A 384 22.70 8.69 -9.66
N TYR A 385 21.68 8.30 -8.89
CA TYR A 385 20.42 7.79 -9.44
C TYR A 385 19.50 8.95 -9.88
N ASP A 386 19.94 9.73 -10.86
CA ASP A 386 19.21 10.90 -11.39
C ASP A 386 17.87 10.54 -12.05
N ASP A 387 17.71 9.26 -12.40
CA ASP A 387 16.50 8.70 -12.99
C ASP A 387 15.55 8.07 -11.96
N ALA A 388 15.84 8.17 -10.66
CA ALA A 388 14.92 7.77 -9.60
C ALA A 388 13.73 8.75 -9.49
N THR A 389 12.52 8.23 -9.30
CA THR A 389 11.35 9.07 -8.98
C THR A 389 10.97 8.92 -7.52
N TYR A 390 10.57 10.03 -6.91
CA TYR A 390 10.04 10.09 -5.55
C TYR A 390 8.76 10.91 -5.55
N ARG A 391 7.68 10.33 -5.01
CA ARG A 391 6.35 10.94 -4.97
C ARG A 391 5.74 10.85 -3.59
N GLU A 392 5.16 11.95 -3.14
CA GLU A 392 4.26 11.97 -1.98
C GLU A 392 2.81 12.11 -2.45
N PHE A 393 1.91 11.26 -1.96
CA PHE A 393 0.48 11.32 -2.25
C PHE A 393 -0.32 11.66 -1.00
N ASN A 394 -1.51 12.26 -1.15
CA ASN A 394 -2.34 12.63 -0.01
C ASN A 394 -3.11 11.41 0.55
N GLY A 395 -2.38 10.57 1.26
CA GLY A 395 -2.89 9.35 1.87
C GLY A 395 -1.92 8.82 2.91
N GLY A 396 -2.20 7.61 3.39
CA GLY A 396 -1.45 6.95 4.46
C GLY A 396 -0.70 5.69 4.02
N HIS A 397 -0.50 4.80 4.98
CA HIS A 397 0.16 3.51 4.81
C HIS A 397 -0.91 2.45 4.52
N ASP A 398 -1.37 2.42 3.27
CA ASP A 398 -2.71 1.93 2.96
C ASP A 398 -2.79 1.26 1.57
N TYR A 399 -3.39 0.07 1.50
CA TYR A 399 -3.61 -0.64 0.23
C TYR A 399 -4.50 0.11 -0.74
N LEU A 400 -5.47 0.91 -0.26
CA LEU A 400 -6.26 1.77 -1.13
C LEU A 400 -5.37 2.77 -1.87
N CYS A 401 -4.37 3.31 -1.16
CA CYS A 401 -3.41 4.23 -1.75
C CYS A 401 -2.40 3.53 -2.65
N TRP A 402 -1.90 2.37 -2.19
CA TRP A 402 -0.93 1.58 -2.93
C TRP A 402 -1.49 1.03 -4.23
N ARG A 403 -2.81 0.76 -4.34
CA ARG A 403 -3.45 0.41 -5.61
C ARG A 403 -3.22 1.48 -6.69
N SER A 404 -3.51 2.74 -6.39
CA SER A 404 -3.33 3.83 -7.36
C SER A 404 -1.84 4.05 -7.70
N GLU A 405 -0.95 3.97 -6.71
CA GLU A 405 0.49 4.17 -6.94
C GLU A 405 1.17 2.96 -7.61
N LEU A 406 0.63 1.74 -7.44
CA LEU A 406 1.11 0.52 -8.11
C LEU A 406 0.81 0.59 -9.60
N ALA A 407 -0.42 0.95 -9.96
CA ALA A 407 -0.82 1.18 -11.35
C ALA A 407 0.08 2.21 -12.05
N ARG A 408 0.35 3.35 -11.38
CA ARG A 408 1.27 4.37 -11.89
C ARG A 408 2.69 3.82 -12.07
N GLY A 409 3.26 3.20 -11.03
CA GLY A 409 4.63 2.71 -11.06
C GLY A 409 4.88 1.61 -12.09
N ILE A 410 3.90 0.71 -12.28
CA ILE A 410 3.92 -0.33 -13.32
C ILE A 410 4.00 0.32 -14.70
N VAL A 411 3.16 1.33 -14.98
CA VAL A 411 3.19 2.06 -16.25
C VAL A 411 4.53 2.78 -16.42
N GLU A 412 5.03 3.50 -15.41
CA GLU A 412 6.30 4.21 -15.50
C GLU A 412 7.51 3.31 -15.80
N LEU A 413 7.49 2.06 -15.33
CA LEU A 413 8.61 1.12 -15.51
C LEU A 413 8.52 0.32 -16.82
N PHE A 414 7.32 -0.10 -17.22
CA PHE A 414 7.12 -0.94 -18.42
C PHE A 414 6.75 -0.15 -19.68
N ALA A 415 6.27 1.09 -19.59
CA ALA A 415 5.96 1.92 -20.76
C ALA A 415 7.20 2.60 -21.38
N ASP A 416 8.38 2.52 -20.75
CA ASP A 416 9.59 3.22 -21.20
C ASP A 416 10.17 2.54 -22.46
N LYS A 417 9.58 2.86 -23.63
CA LYS A 417 9.93 2.38 -24.98
C LYS A 417 11.35 2.73 -25.44
N ARG A 418 12.13 3.47 -24.65
CA ARG A 418 13.46 4.00 -25.04
C ARG A 418 14.52 2.92 -25.32
N ARG A 419 14.22 1.63 -25.12
CA ARG A 419 15.16 0.53 -25.41
C ARG A 419 14.70 -0.53 -26.41
N GLU A 420 13.47 -0.48 -26.91
CA GLU A 420 13.09 -1.36 -28.04
C GLU A 420 13.82 -0.97 -29.34
N GLY A 421 14.50 0.18 -29.40
CA GLY A 421 15.22 0.68 -30.58
C GLY A 421 16.75 0.73 -30.51
N VAL A 422 17.43 0.21 -29.47
CA VAL A 422 18.90 0.32 -29.32
C VAL A 422 19.64 -1.02 -29.47
N THR A 423 19.03 -1.99 -30.15
CA THR A 423 19.70 -3.23 -30.59
C THR A 423 19.67 -3.35 -32.11
N ALA A 424 20.11 -2.31 -32.82
CA ALA A 424 20.46 -2.42 -34.23
C ALA A 424 21.43 -1.30 -34.63
N GLN A 425 22.71 -1.43 -34.27
CA GLN A 425 23.84 -0.93 -35.06
C GLN A 425 25.16 -1.36 -34.42
N VAL A 426 25.59 -2.58 -34.76
CA VAL A 426 27.02 -2.90 -34.82
C VAL A 426 27.45 -2.51 -36.24
N PRO A 427 28.37 -1.55 -36.44
CA PRO A 427 28.91 -1.33 -37.77
C PRO A 427 29.80 -2.52 -38.13
N PRO A 428 29.73 -3.05 -39.37
CA PRO A 428 30.71 -4.01 -39.82
C PRO A 428 32.07 -3.33 -39.87
N GLY A 429 33.09 -4.00 -39.35
CA GLY A 429 34.44 -3.51 -39.32
C GLY A 429 34.97 -3.14 -40.71
N SER A 430 35.88 -2.17 -40.71
CA SER A 430 36.85 -1.91 -41.76
C SER A 430 38.21 -1.78 -41.09
#